data_AF-A0A7X5IBS0-F1
#
_entry.id   AF-A0A7X5IBS0-F1
#
_cell.length_a   1.000
_cell.length_b   1.000
_cell.length_c   1.000
_cell.angle_alpha   90.00
_cell.angle_beta   90.00
_cell.angle_gamma   90.00
#
_symmetry.space_group_name_H-M   'P 1'
#
loop_
_entity.id
_entity.type
_entity.pdbx_description
1 polymer ?
#
loop_
_entity_poly.entity_id
_entity_poly.type
_entity_poly.pdbx_seq_one_letter_code
_entity_poly.pdbx_strand_id
1 'polypeptide(L)'
;MLYHNLNNKGENMNQLEYLEMVKLIQKTASNGAFVYGTVTAFKGENRTIKAEMQPSGIETGWCRCLQGAFADKIGLEVLLARIAEGKNQQYIVLGILE
;
A
#
# COMPACT_ATOMS: atom_id res chain seq x y z
N MET A 1 9.40 -29.81 -42.98
CA MET A 1 9.97 -28.78 -42.09
C MET A 1 8.85 -28.37 -41.14
N LEU A 2 9.04 -28.59 -39.84
CA LEU A 2 8.00 -28.59 -38.81
C LEU A 2 7.41 -27.20 -38.56
N TYR A 3 6.10 -27.05 -38.73
CA TYR A 3 5.33 -25.98 -38.09
C TYR A 3 5.20 -26.33 -36.59
N HIS A 4 6.02 -25.71 -35.74
CA HIS A 4 5.77 -25.74 -34.31
C HIS A 4 4.59 -24.81 -33.99
N ASN A 5 3.43 -25.43 -33.76
CA ASN A 5 2.30 -24.81 -33.08
C ASN A 5 2.72 -24.50 -31.63
N LEU A 6 3.12 -23.26 -31.36
CA LEU A 6 3.11 -22.73 -30.00
C LEU A 6 1.66 -22.42 -29.66
N ASN A 7 1.02 -23.39 -29.03
CA ASN A 7 -0.30 -23.27 -28.44
C ASN A 7 -0.24 -22.16 -27.38
N ASN A 8 -0.63 -20.94 -27.77
CA ASN A 8 -0.80 -19.81 -26.88
C ASN A 8 -2.03 -20.06 -26.00
N LYS A 9 -1.91 -20.96 -25.02
CA LYS A 9 -2.84 -21.06 -23.90
C LYS A 9 -2.46 -19.95 -22.93
N GLY A 10 -2.99 -18.75 -23.17
CA GLY A 10 -3.22 -17.82 -22.08
C GLY A 10 -4.23 -18.48 -21.15
N GLU A 11 -3.75 -19.10 -20.07
CA GLU A 11 -4.61 -19.56 -18.98
C GLU A 11 -5.25 -18.31 -18.38
N ASN A 12 -6.52 -18.10 -18.68
CA ASN A 12 -7.33 -17.11 -17.98
C ASN A 12 -7.44 -17.59 -16.53
N MET A 13 -6.69 -16.94 -15.64
CA MET A 13 -6.75 -17.20 -14.20
C MET A 13 -8.21 -17.14 -13.76
N ASN A 14 -8.69 -18.20 -13.09
CA ASN A 14 -10.10 -18.24 -12.74
C ASN A 14 -10.38 -17.25 -11.60
N GLN A 15 -11.60 -16.71 -11.53
CA GLN A 15 -11.94 -15.65 -10.56
C GLN A 15 -11.67 -16.05 -9.10
N LEU A 16 -11.79 -17.32 -8.75
CA LEU A 16 -11.53 -17.83 -7.40
C LEU A 16 -10.02 -17.79 -7.08
N GLU A 17 -9.18 -18.23 -8.02
CA GLU A 17 -7.71 -18.19 -7.88
C GLU A 17 -7.21 -16.74 -7.74
N TYR A 18 -7.77 -15.82 -8.53
CA TYR A 18 -7.49 -14.39 -8.40
C TYR A 18 -7.85 -13.87 -7.00
N LEU A 19 -9.04 -14.21 -6.50
CA LEU A 19 -9.50 -13.78 -5.18
C LEU A 19 -8.63 -14.34 -4.04
N GLU A 20 -8.18 -15.59 -4.15
CA GLU A 20 -7.27 -16.21 -3.17
C GLU A 20 -5.89 -15.56 -3.19
N MET A 21 -5.36 -15.25 -4.37
CA MET A 21 -4.09 -14.56 -4.52
C MET A 21 -4.15 -13.14 -3.93
N VAL A 22 -5.24 -12.40 -4.18
CA VAL A 22 -5.48 -11.08 -3.58
C VAL A 22 -5.54 -11.19 -2.06
N LYS A 23 -6.25 -12.18 -1.51
CA LYS A 23 -6.30 -12.42 -0.05
C LYS A 23 -4.92 -12.74 0.52
N LEU A 24 -4.12 -13.54 -0.17
CA LEU A 24 -2.76 -13.87 0.26
C LEU A 24 -1.85 -12.64 0.26
N ILE A 25 -1.89 -11.83 -0.80
CA ILE A 25 -1.17 -10.54 -0.87
C ILE A 25 -1.60 -9.64 0.28
N GLN A 26 -2.91 -9.48 0.50
CA GLN A 26 -3.44 -8.69 1.61
C GLN A 26 -2.98 -9.22 2.97
N LYS A 27 -2.96 -10.54 3.19
CA LYS A 27 -2.47 -11.16 4.44
C LYS A 27 -0.99 -10.94 4.67
N THR A 28 -0.18 -10.95 3.60
CA THR A 28 1.26 -10.80 3.70
C THR A 28 1.65 -9.33 3.85
N ALA A 29 1.02 -8.44 3.07
CA ALA A 29 1.17 -6.98 3.15
C ALA A 29 0.66 -6.43 4.48
N SER A 30 -0.44 -6.97 5.02
CA SER A 30 -0.98 -6.54 6.32
C SER A 30 -0.06 -6.86 7.50
N ASN A 31 0.96 -7.72 7.32
CA ASN A 31 2.01 -8.00 8.29
C ASN A 31 3.35 -7.29 8.02
N GLY A 32 3.45 -6.52 6.94
CA GLY A 32 4.63 -5.73 6.64
C GLY A 32 4.91 -4.70 7.73
N ALA A 33 6.19 -4.58 8.13
CA ALA A 33 6.63 -3.48 8.98
C ALA A 33 6.54 -2.13 8.25
N PHE A 34 6.62 -2.17 6.91
CA PHE A 34 6.58 -1.01 6.03
C PHE A 34 5.54 -1.19 4.92
N VAL A 35 4.90 -0.10 4.54
CA VAL A 35 3.92 -0.02 3.46
C VAL A 35 4.14 1.28 2.70
N TYR A 36 3.90 1.31 1.40
CA TYR A 36 3.82 2.54 0.63
C TYR A 36 2.36 2.97 0.48
N GLY A 37 2.12 4.26 0.35
CA GLY A 37 0.78 4.79 0.17
C GLY A 37 0.77 6.16 -0.47
N THR A 38 -0.41 6.56 -0.95
CA THR A 38 -0.63 7.84 -1.63
C THR A 38 -1.39 8.78 -0.72
N VAL A 39 -0.90 10.01 -0.52
CA VAL A 39 -1.52 10.99 0.37
C VAL A 39 -2.92 11.37 -0.14
N THR A 40 -3.93 11.20 0.72
CA THR A 40 -5.33 11.57 0.44
C THR A 40 -5.76 12.85 1.15
N ALA A 41 -5.14 13.18 2.28
CA ALA A 41 -5.38 14.42 3.03
C ALA A 41 -4.18 14.82 3.89
N PHE A 42 -4.04 16.11 4.23
CA PHE A 42 -3.03 16.61 5.16
C PHE A 42 -3.57 17.72 6.06
N LYS A 43 -2.95 17.88 7.25
CA LYS A 43 -3.22 18.94 8.22
C LYS A 43 -1.89 19.60 8.62
N GLY A 44 -1.72 20.87 8.24
CA GLY A 44 -0.50 21.64 8.50
C GLY A 44 -0.24 21.87 9.99
N GLU A 45 -1.29 22.14 10.78
CA GLU A 45 -1.19 22.52 12.21
C GLU A 45 -0.41 21.52 13.06
N ASN A 46 -0.61 20.22 12.82
CA ASN A 46 0.01 19.14 13.59
C ASN A 46 0.88 18.20 12.73
N ARG A 47 1.14 18.58 11.47
CA ARG A 47 1.95 17.83 10.50
C ARG A 47 1.52 16.36 10.37
N THR A 48 0.21 16.16 10.19
CA THR A 48 -0.37 14.83 9.99
C THR A 48 -0.95 14.67 8.59
N ILE A 49 -0.94 13.44 8.09
CA ILE A 49 -1.53 13.08 6.79
C ILE A 49 -2.41 11.84 6.92
N LYS A 50 -3.27 11.64 5.92
CA LYS A 50 -3.89 10.35 5.61
C LYS A 50 -3.34 9.85 4.30
N ALA A 51 -3.18 8.54 4.17
CA ALA A 51 -2.76 7.91 2.93
C ALA A 51 -3.60 6.68 2.62
N GLU A 52 -3.81 6.41 1.34
CA GLU A 52 -4.30 5.13 0.86
C GLU A 52 -3.13 4.16 0.73
N MET A 53 -3.14 3.07 1.51
CA MET A 53 -2.07 2.08 1.49
C MET A 53 -2.18 1.18 0.25
N GLN A 54 -1.05 0.93 -0.41
CA GLN A 54 -0.98 0.00 -1.52
C GLN A 54 -0.38 -1.36 -1.06
N PRO A 55 -0.83 -2.49 -1.62
CA PRO A 55 -1.88 -2.64 -2.63
C PRO A 55 -3.30 -2.79 -2.03
N SER A 56 -3.49 -2.53 -0.73
CA SER A 56 -4.75 -2.86 -0.05
C SER A 56 -5.91 -1.90 -0.36
N GLY A 57 -5.61 -0.67 -0.80
CA GLY A 57 -6.60 0.39 -1.01
C GLY A 57 -7.24 0.90 0.29
N ILE A 58 -6.67 0.54 1.45
CA ILE A 58 -7.21 0.94 2.75
C ILE A 58 -6.65 2.31 3.13
N GLU A 59 -7.54 3.26 3.45
CA GLU A 59 -7.13 4.55 3.98
C GLU A 59 -6.67 4.43 5.45
N THR A 60 -5.55 5.08 5.77
CA THR A 60 -5.05 5.18 7.14
C THR A 60 -5.86 6.15 8.00
N GLY A 61 -5.67 6.06 9.33
CA GLY A 61 -5.94 7.19 10.21
C GLY A 61 -4.96 8.37 9.97
N TRP A 62 -5.07 9.40 10.80
CA TRP A 62 -4.10 10.51 10.79
C TRP A 62 -2.72 10.02 11.26
N CYS A 63 -1.76 10.00 10.35
CA CYS A 63 -0.39 9.57 10.56
C CYS A 63 0.49 10.77 10.88
N ARG A 64 1.34 10.66 11.92
CA ARG A 64 2.36 11.67 12.18
C ARG A 64 3.50 11.54 11.18
N CYS A 65 4.08 12.67 10.80
CA CYS A 65 5.23 12.68 9.90
C CYS A 65 6.53 12.83 10.67
N LEU A 66 7.53 12.02 10.32
CA LEU A 66 8.90 12.21 10.77
C LEU A 66 9.43 13.57 10.29
N GLN A 67 10.42 14.13 10.97
CA GLN A 67 10.99 15.41 10.58
C GLN A 67 11.56 15.34 9.15
N GLY A 68 11.17 16.29 8.29
CA GLY A 68 11.55 16.28 6.88
C GLY A 68 10.64 15.44 5.96
N ALA A 69 9.70 14.66 6.51
CA ALA A 69 8.82 13.77 5.74
C ALA A 69 7.36 14.27 5.70
N PHE A 70 7.12 15.57 5.86
CA PHE A 70 5.76 16.10 5.82
C PHE A 70 5.31 16.26 4.37
N ALA A 71 4.39 15.40 3.92
CA ALA A 71 3.81 15.42 2.60
C ALA A 71 2.58 16.35 2.57
N ASP A 72 2.81 17.62 2.22
CA ASP A 72 1.82 18.70 2.22
C ASP A 72 1.03 18.84 0.90
N LYS A 73 0.94 17.75 0.14
CA LYS A 73 0.25 17.70 -1.14
C LYS A 73 -0.42 16.34 -1.33
N ILE A 74 -1.68 16.37 -1.80
CA ILE A 74 -2.44 15.18 -2.17
C ILE A 74 -1.80 14.54 -3.42
N GLY A 75 -1.75 13.21 -3.44
CA GLY A 75 -1.17 12.44 -4.54
C GLY A 75 0.32 12.13 -4.40
N LEU A 76 1.00 12.66 -3.37
CA LEU A 76 2.38 12.27 -3.09
C LEU A 76 2.46 10.83 -2.59
N GLU A 77 3.49 10.12 -3.04
CA GLU A 77 3.80 8.79 -2.53
C GLU A 77 4.66 8.89 -1.27
N VAL A 78 4.32 8.10 -0.26
CA VAL A 78 4.98 8.10 1.05
C VAL A 78 5.28 6.69 1.52
N LEU A 79 6.37 6.57 2.31
CA LEU A 79 6.70 5.35 3.05
C LEU A 79 6.11 5.44 4.46
N LEU A 80 5.33 4.43 4.82
CA LEU A 80 4.67 4.27 6.11
C LEU A 80 5.33 3.14 6.90
N ALA A 81 5.58 3.36 8.18
CA ALA A 81 5.92 2.30 9.12
C ALA A 81 4.71 1.97 9.98
N ARG A 82 4.41 0.67 10.12
CA ARG A 82 3.34 0.18 10.99
C ARG A 82 3.81 0.17 12.44
N ILE A 83 3.07 0.86 13.30
CA ILE A 83 3.18 0.76 14.75
C ILE A 83 1.99 -0.07 15.22
N ALA A 84 2.27 -1.32 15.60
CA ALA A 84 1.26 -2.22 16.15
C ALA A 84 1.24 -2.12 17.66
N GLU A 85 0.10 -1.71 18.24
CA GLU A 85 -0.15 -1.78 19.67
C GLU A 85 -1.43 -2.60 19.90
N GLY A 86 -1.26 -3.91 20.08
CA GLY A 86 -2.37 -4.85 20.25
C GLY A 86 -3.29 -4.92 19.03
N LYS A 87 -4.57 -4.55 19.19
CA LYS A 87 -5.59 -4.55 18.12
C LYS A 87 -5.59 -3.28 17.28
N ASN A 88 -4.91 -2.22 17.73
CA ASN A 88 -4.89 -0.94 17.04
C ASN A 88 -3.64 -0.87 16.15
N GLN A 89 -3.87 -0.59 14.87
CA GLN A 89 -2.80 -0.30 13.92
C GLN A 89 -2.70 1.21 13.75
N GLN A 90 -1.51 1.75 14.01
CA GLN A 90 -1.14 3.12 13.70
C GLN A 90 -0.01 3.13 12.69
N TYR A 91 0.16 4.26 12.01
CA TYR A 91 1.20 4.43 11.00
C TYR A 91 1.92 5.77 11.20
N ILE A 92 3.21 5.78 10.91
CA ILE A 92 4.05 6.98 10.86
C ILE A 92 4.65 7.10 9.46
N VAL A 93 4.66 8.32 8.92
CA VAL A 93 5.33 8.62 7.66
C VAL A 93 6.82 8.76 7.91
N LEU A 94 7.62 7.93 7.26
CA LEU A 94 9.08 7.95 7.34
C LEU A 94 9.72 8.85 6.29
N GLY A 95 9.10 8.98 5.12
CA GLY A 95 9.65 9.71 3.98
C GLY A 95 8.65 9.87 2.84
N ILE A 96 8.95 10.79 1.94
CA ILE A 96 8.29 10.98 0.65
C ILE A 96 9.12 10.21 -0.40
N LEU A 97 8.46 9.49 -1.29
CA LEU A 97 9.11 8.59 -2.26
C LEU A 97 9.32 9.22 -3.66
N GLU A 98 8.82 10.44 -3.86
CA GLU A 98 8.71 11.23 -5.12
C GLU A 98 7.49 10.93 -5.99
#